data_AF-A0A3D0IAK2-F1
#
_entry.id   AF-A0A3D0IAK2-F1
#
_cell.length_a   1.000
_cell.length_b   1.000
_cell.length_c   1.000
_cell.angle_alpha   90.00
_cell.angle_beta   90.00
_cell.angle_gamma   90.00
#
_symmetry.space_group_name_H-M   'P 1'
#
loop_
_entity.id
_entity.type
_entity.pdbx_description
1 polymer ?
#
loop_
_entity_poly.entity_id
_entity_poly.type
_entity_poly.pdbx_seq_one_letter_code
_entity_poly.pdbx_strand_id
1 'polypeptide(L)'
;MKVAANGGLNLSVMDGWWCEAYDSDRGWAIASSPFDAERQDDLDAAALADLLANEVIPLFYERSADGIPVRWIAWVRKSMRHLIPRFSADRMLRDYADMLYAKI
;
A
#
# COMPACT_ATOMS: atom_id res chain seq x y z
N MET A 1 -7.12 -0.53 3.93
CA MET A 1 -7.60 0.17 2.70
C MET A 1 -7.96 1.65 2.83
N LYS A 2 -8.54 2.13 3.94
CA LYS A 2 -8.98 3.54 4.06
C LYS A 2 -7.90 4.58 3.71
N VAL A 3 -6.64 4.27 4.01
CA VAL A 3 -5.48 5.12 3.65
C VAL A 3 -5.45 5.44 2.16
N ALA A 4 -5.64 4.42 1.30
CA ALA A 4 -5.69 4.61 -0.16
C ALA A 4 -6.85 5.53 -0.55
N ALA A 5 -8.04 5.34 0.04
CA ALA A 5 -9.21 6.19 -0.23
C ALA A 5 -9.04 7.65 0.22
N ASN A 6 -8.13 7.92 1.16
CA ASN A 6 -7.85 9.26 1.69
C ASN A 6 -6.55 9.86 1.13
N GLY A 7 -6.03 9.31 0.03
CA GLY A 7 -4.86 9.85 -0.65
C GLY A 7 -3.52 9.53 0.00
N GLY A 8 -3.49 8.58 0.93
CA GLY A 8 -2.24 8.04 1.48
C GLY A 8 -1.70 6.86 0.67
N LEU A 9 -0.38 6.69 0.69
CA LEU A 9 0.31 5.53 0.15
C LEU A 9 0.63 4.55 1.29
N ASN A 10 0.67 3.26 0.98
CA ASN A 10 0.95 2.22 1.96
C ASN A 10 2.44 1.83 1.90
N LEU A 11 3.05 1.72 3.07
CA LEU A 11 4.38 1.15 3.29
C LEU A 11 4.23 0.21 4.48
N SER A 12 4.43 -1.09 4.25
CA SER A 12 4.19 -2.11 5.28
C SER A 12 4.91 -3.41 4.94
N VAL A 13 4.99 -4.30 5.91
CA VAL A 13 5.33 -5.71 5.65
C VAL A 13 4.25 -6.36 4.78
N MET A 14 4.60 -7.47 4.13
CA MET A 14 3.65 -8.30 3.39
C MET A 14 2.79 -9.12 4.35
N ASP A 15 1.79 -8.46 4.95
CA ASP A 15 0.80 -9.10 5.81
C ASP A 15 -0.64 -8.63 5.51
N GLY A 16 -1.61 -9.50 5.80
CA GLY A 16 -3.03 -9.27 5.61
C GLY A 16 -3.41 -8.80 4.21
N TRP A 17 -4.21 -7.74 4.14
CA TRP A 17 -4.70 -7.19 2.87
C TRP A 17 -3.57 -6.68 1.96
N TRP A 18 -2.40 -6.35 2.51
CA TRP A 18 -1.29 -5.85 1.69
C TRP A 18 -0.67 -6.95 0.85
N CYS A 19 -0.67 -8.22 1.32
CA CYS A 19 -0.31 -9.38 0.51
C CYS A 19 -1.13 -9.49 -0.77
N GLU A 20 -2.41 -9.14 -0.70
CA GLU A 20 -3.33 -9.22 -1.84
C GLU A 20 -3.26 -8.00 -2.77
N ALA A 21 -2.76 -6.88 -2.27
CA ALA A 21 -2.89 -5.55 -2.88
C ALA A 21 -1.58 -5.00 -3.45
N TYR A 22 -0.45 -5.44 -2.90
CA TYR A 22 0.87 -4.87 -3.19
C TYR A 22 1.22 -4.96 -4.67
N ASP A 23 1.84 -3.89 -5.13
CA ASP A 23 2.57 -3.82 -6.39
C ASP A 23 3.56 -2.67 -6.29
N SER A 24 4.67 -2.83 -6.99
CA SER A 24 5.85 -1.95 -6.96
C SER A 24 5.58 -0.49 -7.37
N ASP A 25 4.41 -0.21 -7.95
CA ASP A 25 4.08 1.11 -8.50
C ASP A 25 3.04 1.91 -7.69
N ARG A 26 2.62 1.39 -6.52
CA ARG A 26 1.53 1.97 -5.72
C ARG A 26 1.69 1.83 -4.20
N GLY A 27 2.91 1.56 -3.76
CA GLY A 27 3.31 1.49 -2.36
C GLY A 27 4.62 0.73 -2.21
N TRP A 28 4.99 0.44 -0.96
CA TRP A 28 6.21 -0.27 -0.63
C TRP A 28 5.93 -1.49 0.23
N ALA A 29 6.75 -2.51 0.05
CA ALA A 29 6.71 -3.74 0.84
C ALA A 29 8.05 -3.91 1.57
N ILE A 30 7.98 -4.19 2.86
CA ILE A 30 9.13 -4.66 3.65
C ILE A 30 9.10 -6.19 3.58
N ALA A 31 10.19 -6.77 3.05
CA ALA A 31 10.36 -8.21 2.94
C ALA A 31 10.69 -8.80 4.32
N SER A 32 9.68 -8.98 5.15
CA SER A 32 9.83 -9.61 6.46
C SER A 32 9.95 -11.13 6.31
N SER A 33 10.84 -11.74 7.10
CA SER A 33 11.09 -13.18 7.11
C SER A 33 10.94 -13.73 8.53
N PRO A 34 10.47 -14.98 8.70
CA PRO A 34 10.23 -15.56 10.03
C PRO A 34 11.55 -15.97 10.68
N PHE A 35 12.22 -15.00 11.30
CA PHE A 35 13.33 -15.22 12.22
C PHE A 35 12.82 -15.23 13.67
N ASP A 36 13.73 -15.37 14.65
CA ASP A 36 13.40 -14.98 16.02
C ASP A 36 13.03 -13.49 16.07
N ALA A 37 12.22 -13.12 17.07
CA ALA A 37 11.59 -11.80 17.11
C ALA A 37 12.60 -10.64 17.13
N GLU A 38 13.71 -10.77 17.86
CA GLU A 38 14.73 -9.72 17.92
C GLU A 38 15.42 -9.54 16.56
N ARG A 39 15.84 -10.65 15.95
CA ARG A 39 16.47 -10.59 14.63
C ARG A 39 15.53 -10.09 13.53
N GLN A 40 14.25 -10.45 13.59
CA GLN A 40 13.25 -9.95 12.65
C GLN A 40 13.07 -8.44 12.79
N ASP A 41 12.98 -7.93 14.03
CA ASP A 41 12.83 -6.49 14.29
C ASP A 41 14.03 -5.70 13.75
N ASP A 42 15.26 -6.15 14.00
CA ASP A 42 16.48 -5.51 13.48
C ASP A 42 16.50 -5.45 11.95
N LEU A 43 16.10 -6.52 11.27
CA LEU A 43 16.07 -6.60 9.82
C LEU A 43 14.95 -5.73 9.22
N ASP A 44 13.76 -5.78 9.80
CA ASP A 44 12.62 -4.99 9.34
C ASP A 44 12.87 -3.48 9.57
N ALA A 45 13.51 -3.11 10.69
CA ALA A 45 13.92 -1.74 10.97
C ALA A 45 14.97 -1.23 9.96
N ALA A 46 15.98 -2.05 9.64
CA ALA A 46 16.99 -1.70 8.64
C ALA A 46 16.37 -1.53 7.24
N ALA A 47 15.48 -2.44 6.83
CA ALA A 47 14.78 -2.36 5.55
C ALA A 47 13.84 -1.15 5.48
N LEU A 48 13.14 -0.83 6.56
CA LEU A 48 12.31 0.38 6.66
C LEU A 48 13.16 1.64 6.51
N ALA A 49 14.30 1.72 7.21
CA ALA A 49 15.19 2.87 7.15
C ALA A 49 15.74 3.09 5.72
N ASP A 50 16.13 2.01 5.05
CA ASP A 50 16.60 2.04 3.66
C ASP A 50 15.53 2.55 2.69
N LEU A 51 14.32 1.97 2.74
CA LEU A 51 13.19 2.41 1.92
C LEU A 51 12.84 3.87 2.16
N LEU A 52 12.82 4.32 3.41
CA LEU A 52 12.55 5.71 3.75
C LEU A 52 13.61 6.64 3.15
N ALA A 53 14.89 6.35 3.39
CA ALA A 53 15.99 7.20 2.97
C ALA A 53 16.14 7.29 1.45
N ASN A 54 16.01 6.16 0.76
CA ASN A 54 16.38 6.04 -0.65
C ASN A 54 15.20 6.18 -1.61
N GLU A 55 13.96 5.92 -1.16
CA GLU A 55 12.79 5.93 -2.02
C GLU A 55 11.70 6.91 -1.56
N VAL A 56 11.18 6.70 -0.34
CA VAL A 56 9.95 7.39 0.12
C VAL A 56 10.22 8.87 0.35
N ILE A 57 11.25 9.22 1.12
CA ILE A 57 11.58 10.61 1.44
C ILE A 57 11.94 11.39 0.17
N PRO A 58 12.84 10.91 -0.72
CA PRO A 58 13.11 11.60 -1.98
C PRO A 58 11.86 11.82 -2.83
N LEU A 59 11.04 10.78 -3.02
CA LEU A 59 9.80 10.90 -3.80
C LEU A 59 8.80 11.87 -3.15
N PHE A 60 8.70 11.84 -1.82
CA PHE A 60 7.80 12.70 -1.06
C PHE A 60 8.22 14.16 -1.07
N TYR A 61 9.52 14.48 -1.17
CA TYR A 61 10.03 15.86 -1.20
C TYR A 61 10.35 16.40 -2.60
N GLU A 62 10.34 15.57 -3.64
CA GLU A 62 10.50 16.03 -5.02
C GLU A 62 9.35 16.98 -5.42
N ARG A 63 9.67 18.17 -5.94
CA ARG A 63 8.70 19.19 -6.37
C ARG A 63 9.04 19.70 -7.77
N SER A 64 8.01 20.07 -8.53
CA SER A 64 8.17 20.84 -9.76
C SER A 64 8.59 22.29 -9.47
N ALA A 65 8.85 23.07 -10.52
CA ALA A 65 9.13 24.51 -10.42
C ALA A 65 8.02 25.29 -9.69
N ASP A 66 6.77 24.83 -9.80
CA ASP A 66 5.60 25.44 -9.13
C ASP A 66 5.37 24.91 -7.70
N GLY A 67 6.30 24.11 -7.16
CA GLY A 67 6.17 23.55 -5.81
C GLY A 67 5.19 22.37 -5.71
N ILE A 68 4.88 21.69 -6.82
CA ILE A 68 3.90 20.58 -6.84
C ILE A 68 4.61 19.22 -6.80
N PRO A 69 4.21 18.29 -5.91
CA PRO A 69 4.76 16.93 -5.86
C PRO A 69 4.15 16.01 -6.94
N VAL A 70 4.47 16.27 -8.20
CA VAL A 70 3.82 15.62 -9.36
C VAL A 70 3.93 14.09 -9.30
N ARG A 71 5.12 13.54 -9.03
CA ARG A 71 5.33 12.09 -8.97
C ARG A 71 4.59 11.43 -7.81
N TRP A 72 4.61 12.05 -6.63
CA TRP A 72 3.87 11.55 -5.46
C TRP A 72 2.36 11.53 -5.73
N ILE A 73 1.80 12.61 -6.29
CA ILE A 73 0.38 12.68 -6.66
C ILE A 73 0.04 11.60 -7.70
N ALA A 74 0.92 11.35 -8.67
CA ALA A 74 0.71 10.28 -9.65
C ALA A 74 0.61 8.90 -8.98
N TRP A 75 1.49 8.61 -8.01
CA TRP A 75 1.45 7.38 -7.21
C TRP A 75 0.17 7.28 -6.38
N VAL A 76 -0.24 8.35 -5.71
CA VAL A 76 -1.51 8.40 -4.96
C VAL A 76 -2.69 8.09 -5.86
N ARG A 77 -2.79 8.75 -7.03
CA ARG A 77 -3.87 8.52 -7.99
C ARG A 77 -3.89 7.08 -8.51
N LYS A 78 -2.72 6.49 -8.72
CA LYS A 78 -2.59 5.10 -9.16
C LYS A 78 -3.06 4.14 -8.06
N SER A 79 -2.58 4.32 -6.84
CA SER A 79 -3.02 3.58 -5.66
C SER A 79 -4.54 3.65 -5.48
N MET A 80 -5.12 4.85 -5.53
CA MET A 80 -6.58 5.05 -5.46
C MET A 80 -7.33 4.28 -6.55
N ARG A 81 -6.90 4.41 -7.81
CA ARG A 81 -7.56 3.78 -8.96
C ARG A 81 -7.62 2.26 -8.84
N HIS A 82 -6.57 1.63 -8.35
CA HIS A 82 -6.49 0.18 -8.25
C HIS A 82 -7.10 -0.36 -6.96
N LEU A 83 -6.85 0.31 -5.83
CA LEU A 83 -7.22 -0.22 -4.52
C LEU A 83 -8.67 0.07 -4.16
N ILE A 84 -9.20 1.27 -4.40
CA ILE A 84 -10.56 1.64 -3.98
C ILE A 84 -11.63 0.67 -4.53
N PRO A 85 -11.71 0.38 -5.85
CA PRO A 85 -12.73 -0.54 -6.35
C PRO A 85 -12.49 -1.97 -5.85
N ARG A 86 -11.22 -2.41 -5.79
CA ARG A 86 -10.81 -3.73 -5.31
C ARG A 86 -11.00 -3.91 -3.81
N PHE A 87 -11.29 -2.89 -3.05
CA PHE A 87 -11.39 -3.00 -1.60
C PHE A 87 -12.61 -2.25 -1.03
N SER A 88 -13.62 -2.07 -1.89
CA SER A 88 -14.93 -1.57 -1.52
C SER A 88 -15.77 -2.64 -0.81
N ALA A 89 -16.50 -2.20 0.22
CA ALA A 89 -17.49 -3.01 0.92
C ALA A 89 -18.74 -3.26 0.05
N ASP A 90 -19.09 -2.34 -0.85
CA ASP A 90 -20.20 -2.54 -1.81
C ASP A 90 -19.92 -3.77 -2.69
N ARG A 91 -18.72 -3.84 -3.29
CA ARG A 91 -18.32 -4.99 -4.09
C ARG A 91 -18.26 -6.27 -3.26
N MET A 92 -17.71 -6.22 -2.03
CA MET A 92 -17.70 -7.38 -1.13
C MET A 92 -19.13 -7.89 -0.84
N LEU A 93 -20.06 -7.00 -0.51
CA LEU A 93 -21.45 -7.37 -0.23
C LEU A 93 -22.16 -7.95 -1.46
N ARG A 94 -21.90 -7.42 -2.66
CA ARG A 94 -22.41 -7.99 -3.92
C ARG A 94 -21.90 -9.42 -4.12
N ASP A 95 -20.59 -9.64 -3.96
CA ASP A 95 -19.99 -10.98 -4.11
C ASP A 95 -20.64 -11.98 -3.13
N TYR A 96 -20.82 -11.59 -1.86
CA TYR A 96 -21.52 -12.42 -0.89
C TYR A 96 -22.97 -12.71 -1.28
N ALA A 97 -23.71 -11.68 -1.69
CA ALA A 97 -25.10 -11.83 -2.12
C ALA A 97 -25.20 -12.82 -3.30
N ASP A 98 -24.43 -12.62 -4.36
CA ASP A 98 -24.54 -13.40 -5.59
C ASP A 98 -24.02 -14.84 -5.44
N MET A 99 -22.95 -15.03 -4.65
CA MET A 99 -22.29 -16.33 -4.55
C MET A 99 -22.89 -17.22 -3.47
N LEU A 100 -23.39 -16.64 -2.38
CA LEU A 100 -23.80 -17.39 -1.18
C LEU A 100 -25.29 -17.28 -0.87
N TYR A 101 -25.93 -16.15 -1.13
CA TYR A 101 -27.31 -15.91 -0.69
C TYR A 101 -28.37 -15.95 -1.80
N ALA A 102 -28.04 -15.55 -3.02
CA ALA A 102 -28.97 -15.47 -4.15
C ALA A 102 -29.21 -16.82 -4.84
N LYS A 103 -28.49 -17.88 -4.44
CA LYS A 103 -28.66 -19.25 -4.95
C LYS A 103 -29.52 -20.14 -4.04
N ILE A 104 -30.20 -19.56 -3.06
CA ILE A 104 -31.14 -20.24 -2.16
C ILE A 104 -32.57 -20.00 -2.66
#